data_AF-A0A1I4XPI7-F1
#
_entry.id   AF-A0A1I4XPI7-F1
#
_cell.length_a   1.000
_cell.length_b   1.000
_cell.length_c   1.000
_cell.angle_alpha   90.00
_cell.angle_beta   90.00
_cell.angle_gamma   90.00
#
_symmetry.space_group_name_H-M   'P 1'
#
loop_
_entity.id
_entity.type
_entity.pdbx_description
1 polymer ?
#
loop_
_entity_poly.entity_id
_entity_poly.type
_entity_poly.pdbx_seq_one_letter_code
_entity_poly.pdbx_strand_id
1 'polypeptide(L)'
;MSDDQIMTVVDRAIDGFQGELNDLESAIGMLLIGRHYGWRVLFLIHSPATVRKYTKLLGLKNLREALPEVGVLAHRSNAWRLLDDGKNFWKVVRGQIAGIRSSKAETPGR
;
A
#
# COMPACT_ATOMS: atom_id res chain seq x y z
N MET A 1 9.39 -1.81 11.08
CA MET A 1 10.81 -1.50 10.81
C MET A 1 11.10 -0.08 11.29
N SER A 2 12.36 0.24 11.61
CA SER A 2 12.78 1.63 11.83
C SER A 2 12.90 2.39 10.50
N ASP A 3 13.00 3.71 10.56
CA ASP A 3 13.19 4.54 9.37
C ASP A 3 14.49 4.19 8.62
N ASP A 4 15.60 3.98 9.34
CA ASP A 4 16.88 3.58 8.73
C ASP A 4 16.79 2.23 7.99
N GLN A 5 16.04 1.28 8.55
CA GLN A 5 15.80 -0.01 7.92
C GLN A 5 14.95 0.14 6.65
N ILE A 6 13.97 1.04 6.66
CA ILE A 6 13.16 1.36 5.48
C ILE A 6 14.03 1.98 4.38
N MET A 7 14.90 2.93 4.73
CA MET A 7 15.80 3.55 3.76
C MET A 7 16.79 2.53 3.16
N THR A 8 17.33 1.63 3.98
CA THR A 8 18.16 0.51 3.49
C THR A 8 17.42 -0.37 2.47
N VAL A 9 16.11 -0.58 2.65
CA VAL A 9 15.30 -1.32 1.67
C VAL A 9 15.14 -0.53 0.37
N VAL A 10 14.91 0.78 0.47
CA VAL A 10 14.77 1.66 -0.69
C VAL A 10 16.06 1.69 -1.50
N ASP A 11 17.20 1.94 -0.88
CA ASP A 11 18.50 2.01 -1.55
C ASP A 11 18.82 0.70 -2.28
N ARG A 12 18.64 -0.43 -1.59
CA ARG A 12 18.83 -1.76 -2.18
C ARG A 12 17.88 -2.02 -3.36
N ALA A 13 16.62 -1.61 -3.23
CA ALA A 13 15.66 -1.76 -4.31
C ALA A 13 16.07 -0.93 -5.53
N ILE A 14 16.58 0.30 -5.33
CA ILE A 14 17.07 1.16 -6.42
C ILE A 14 18.31 0.57 -7.08
N ASP A 15 19.34 0.22 -6.31
CA ASP A 15 20.62 -0.26 -6.84
C ASP A 15 20.49 -1.54 -7.66
N GLY A 16 19.57 -2.42 -7.26
CA GLY A 16 19.35 -3.71 -7.91
C GLY A 16 18.26 -3.72 -8.98
N PHE A 17 17.55 -2.62 -9.21
CA PHE A 17 16.37 -2.65 -10.08
C PHE A 17 16.73 -2.67 -11.56
N GLN A 18 16.03 -3.53 -12.29
CA GLN A 18 16.01 -3.57 -13.74
C GLN A 18 14.55 -3.70 -14.21
N GLY A 19 14.08 -2.79 -15.05
CA GLY A 19 12.73 -2.79 -15.59
C GLY A 19 12.08 -1.41 -15.61
N GLU A 20 10.76 -1.39 -15.52
CA GLU A 20 9.94 -0.16 -15.60
C GLU A 20 10.04 0.67 -14.31
N LEU A 21 10.71 1.83 -14.37
CA LEU A 21 10.92 2.71 -13.22
C LEU A 21 9.62 3.17 -12.54
N ASN A 22 8.52 3.29 -13.30
CA ASN A 22 7.20 3.64 -12.77
C ASN A 22 6.72 2.67 -11.67
N ASP A 23 7.04 1.39 -11.82
CA ASP A 23 6.67 0.38 -10.82
C ASP A 23 7.56 0.45 -9.59
N LEU A 24 8.85 0.74 -9.75
CA LEU A 24 9.79 0.95 -8.65
C LEU A 24 9.39 2.19 -7.84
N GLU A 25 9.16 3.33 -8.49
CA GLU A 25 8.71 4.56 -7.84
C GLU A 25 7.41 4.35 -7.06
N SER A 26 6.44 3.67 -7.67
CA SER A 26 5.18 3.35 -7.01
C SER A 26 5.35 2.41 -5.81
N ALA A 27 6.26 1.44 -5.90
CA ALA A 27 6.56 0.53 -4.80
C ALA A 27 7.24 1.26 -3.63
N ILE A 28 8.24 2.10 -3.92
CA ILE A 28 8.92 2.94 -2.92
C ILE A 28 7.91 3.89 -2.27
N GLY A 29 7.07 4.56 -3.07
CA GLY A 29 6.01 5.43 -2.56
C GLY A 29 5.04 4.70 -1.64
N MET A 30 4.64 3.48 -2.00
CA MET A 30 3.79 2.63 -1.15
C MET A 30 4.47 2.34 0.21
N LEU A 31 5.78 2.04 0.23
CA LEU A 31 6.52 1.78 1.46
C LEU A 31 6.63 3.03 2.34
N LEU A 32 7.03 4.16 1.76
CA LEU A 32 7.26 5.42 2.47
C LEU A 32 5.97 6.03 3.01
N ILE A 33 4.86 5.95 2.27
CA ILE A 33 3.54 6.35 2.78
C ILE A 33 3.03 5.33 3.81
N GLY A 34 3.26 4.04 3.55
CA GLY A 34 2.89 2.93 4.40
C GLY A 34 3.38 3.05 5.84
N ARG A 35 4.59 3.58 6.06
CA ARG A 35 5.13 3.76 7.42
C ARG A 35 4.32 4.72 8.28
N HIS A 36 3.62 5.67 7.66
CA HIS A 36 2.79 6.65 8.38
C HIS A 36 1.30 6.26 8.43
N TYR A 37 0.80 5.54 7.43
CA TYR A 37 -0.61 5.17 7.31
C TYR A 37 -0.92 3.74 7.78
N GLY A 38 0.08 2.88 7.81
CA GLY A 38 -0.05 1.46 8.14
C GLY A 38 -0.53 0.59 6.98
N TRP A 39 -0.29 -0.71 7.09
CA TRP A 39 -0.56 -1.65 6.00
C TRP A 39 -2.06 -1.77 5.72
N ARG A 40 -2.95 -1.61 6.71
CA ARG A 40 -4.40 -1.73 6.46
C ARG A 40 -4.88 -0.68 5.47
N VAL A 41 -4.40 0.55 5.59
CA VAL A 41 -4.75 1.62 4.63
C VAL A 41 -4.27 1.27 3.23
N LEU A 42 -3.04 0.76 3.09
CA LEU A 42 -2.49 0.33 1.81
C LEU A 42 -3.36 -0.74 1.12
N PHE A 43 -3.87 -1.71 1.88
CA PHE A 43 -4.76 -2.75 1.37
C PHE A 43 -6.16 -2.23 0.96
N LEU A 44 -6.58 -1.05 1.42
CA LEU A 44 -7.83 -0.43 0.99
C LEU A 44 -7.67 0.33 -0.33
N ILE A 45 -6.49 0.92 -0.57
CA ILE A 45 -6.25 1.80 -1.72
C ILE A 45 -5.55 1.09 -2.89
N HIS A 46 -4.87 -0.04 -2.62
CA HIS A 46 -4.24 -0.86 -3.66
C HIS A 46 -4.92 -2.22 -3.81
N SER A 47 -4.91 -2.75 -5.02
CA SER A 47 -5.35 -4.12 -5.26
C SER A 47 -4.40 -5.12 -4.60
N PRO A 48 -4.86 -6.35 -4.24
CA PRO A 48 -3.98 -7.39 -3.75
C PRO A 48 -2.85 -7.76 -4.73
N ALA A 49 -3.10 -7.66 -6.04
CA ALA A 49 -2.09 -7.90 -7.07
C ALA A 49 -1.00 -6.83 -7.04
N THR A 50 -1.39 -5.55 -6.93
CA THR A 50 -0.48 -4.40 -6.80
C THR A 50 0.38 -4.52 -5.56
N VAL A 51 -0.22 -4.83 -4.40
CA VAL A 51 0.53 -5.03 -3.14
C VAL A 51 1.56 -6.14 -3.28
N ARG A 52 1.18 -7.29 -3.87
CA ARG A 52 2.13 -8.40 -4.10
C ARG A 52 3.27 -8.01 -5.03
N LYS A 53 2.96 -7.32 -6.14
CA LYS A 53 3.96 -6.82 -7.10
C LYS A 53 4.98 -5.91 -6.40
N TYR A 54 4.51 -4.89 -5.70
CA TYR A 54 5.39 -3.91 -5.06
C TYR A 54 6.18 -4.50 -3.89
N THR A 55 5.57 -5.39 -3.11
CA THR A 55 6.27 -6.12 -2.04
C THR A 55 7.44 -6.95 -2.61
N LYS A 56 7.23 -7.61 -3.77
CA LYS A 56 8.29 -8.36 -4.48
C LYS A 56 9.41 -7.44 -4.97
N LEU A 57 9.06 -6.30 -5.56
CA LEU A 57 10.05 -5.31 -6.03
C LEU A 57 10.94 -4.79 -4.90
N LEU A 58 10.36 -4.58 -3.71
CA LEU A 58 11.10 -4.12 -2.54
C LEU A 58 11.85 -5.25 -1.80
N GLY A 59 11.77 -6.50 -2.27
CA GLY A 59 12.38 -7.64 -1.58
C GLY A 59 11.79 -7.91 -0.18
N LEU A 60 10.55 -7.49 0.07
CA LEU A 60 9.87 -7.70 1.34
C LEU A 60 9.12 -9.04 1.33
N LYS A 61 8.93 -9.64 2.50
CA LYS A 61 8.09 -10.86 2.62
C LYS A 61 6.61 -10.51 2.56
N ASN A 62 6.19 -9.50 3.33
CA ASN A 62 4.85 -8.91 3.30
C ASN A 62 4.84 -7.54 4.01
N LEU A 63 3.81 -6.74 3.76
CA LEU A 63 3.67 -5.42 4.40
C LEU A 63 3.39 -5.49 5.91
N ARG A 64 2.83 -6.58 6.43
CA ARG A 64 2.47 -6.69 7.85
C ARG A 64 3.69 -6.82 8.77
N GLU A 65 4.76 -7.41 8.24
CA GLU A 65 6.05 -7.51 8.94
C GLU A 65 6.85 -6.20 8.82
N ALA A 66 6.66 -5.45 7.74
CA ALA A 66 7.41 -4.22 7.48
C ALA A 66 6.80 -2.98 8.17
N LEU A 67 5.47 -2.88 8.19
CA LEU A 67 4.71 -1.67 8.52
C LEU A 67 3.78 -1.87 9.71
N PRO A 68 3.43 -0.80 10.45
CA PRO A 68 2.41 -0.87 11.50
C PRO A 68 1.05 -1.27 10.91
N GLU A 69 0.20 -1.88 11.74
CA GLU A 69 -1.17 -2.23 11.32
C GLU A 69 -2.01 -1.01 10.96
N VAL A 70 -2.03 -0.03 11.87
CA VAL A 70 -2.64 1.28 11.69
C VAL A 70 -1.56 2.30 12.01
N GLY A 71 -1.24 3.15 11.05
CA GLY A 71 -0.25 4.21 11.26
C GLY A 71 -0.86 5.47 11.87
N VAL A 72 -0.01 6.35 12.41
CA VAL A 72 -0.42 7.59 13.09
C VAL A 72 -1.26 8.52 12.20
N LEU A 73 -1.11 8.45 10.88
CA LEU A 73 -1.86 9.25 9.91
C LEU A 73 -3.06 8.52 9.29
N ALA A 74 -3.38 7.29 9.71
CA ALA A 74 -4.44 6.48 9.10
C ALA A 74 -5.79 7.21 9.03
N HIS A 75 -6.14 7.95 10.09
CA HIS A 75 -7.38 8.74 10.19
C HIS A 75 -7.53 9.81 9.09
N ARG A 76 -6.44 10.22 8.42
CA ARG A 76 -6.48 11.16 7.29
C ARG A 76 -6.92 10.51 5.98
N SER A 77 -6.93 9.17 5.89
CA SER A 77 -7.36 8.45 4.70
C SER A 77 -8.89 8.39 4.62
N ASN A 78 -9.46 8.81 3.49
CA ASN A 78 -10.91 8.69 3.25
C ASN A 78 -11.35 7.22 3.28
N ALA A 79 -10.57 6.33 2.67
CA ALA A 79 -10.87 4.90 2.66
C ALA A 79 -10.86 4.30 4.08
N TRP A 80 -9.95 4.78 4.94
CA TRP A 80 -9.90 4.38 6.34
C TRP A 80 -11.10 4.90 7.13
N ARG A 81 -11.50 6.16 6.92
CA ARG A 81 -12.68 6.76 7.58
C ARG A 81 -14.00 6.10 7.19
N LEU A 82 -14.06 5.47 6.03
CA LEU A 82 -15.24 4.73 5.55
C LEU A 82 -15.30 3.28 6.06
N LEU A 83 -14.23 2.80 6.71
CA LEU A 83 -14.29 1.56 7.47
C LEU A 83 -15.15 1.80 8.72
N ASP A 84 -16.13 0.94 8.89
CA ASP A 84 -16.97 0.86 10.07
C ASP A 84 -16.48 -0.34 10.90
N ASP A 85 -16.42 -0.19 12.23
CA ASP A 85 -15.83 -1.17 13.15
C ASP A 85 -16.54 -2.54 13.08
N GLY A 86 -17.81 -2.57 12.65
CA GLY A 86 -18.58 -3.79 12.42
C GLY A 86 -18.30 -4.51 11.10
N LYS A 87 -17.56 -3.91 10.15
CA LYS A 87 -17.33 -4.48 8.81
C LYS A 87 -16.10 -5.37 8.79
N ASN A 88 -16.25 -6.58 8.24
CA ASN A 88 -15.11 -7.48 8.04
C ASN A 88 -14.10 -6.86 7.04
N PHE A 89 -12.95 -6.46 7.55
CA PHE A 89 -11.87 -5.81 6.79
C PHE A 89 -11.50 -6.58 5.51
N TRP A 90 -11.39 -7.90 5.55
CA TRP A 90 -11.03 -8.70 4.37
C TRP A 90 -12.14 -8.77 3.32
N LYS A 91 -13.40 -8.58 3.71
CA LYS A 91 -14.49 -8.41 2.73
C LYS A 91 -14.36 -7.06 2.02
N VAL A 92 -14.03 -5.99 2.74
CA VAL A 92 -13.76 -4.65 2.16
C VAL A 92 -12.57 -4.70 1.20
N VAL A 93 -11.45 -5.27 1.63
CA VAL A 93 -10.23 -5.42 0.81
C VAL A 93 -10.51 -6.23 -0.46
N ARG A 94 -11.43 -7.20 -0.42
CA ARG A 94 -11.83 -7.97 -1.61
C ARG A 94 -12.89 -7.27 -2.48
N GLY A 95 -13.31 -6.06 -2.13
CA GLY A 95 -14.35 -5.32 -2.86
C GLY A 95 -15.74 -5.93 -2.70
N GLN A 96 -15.96 -6.78 -1.69
CA GLN A 96 -17.24 -7.44 -1.44
C GLN A 96 -18.23 -6.53 -0.68
N ILE A 97 -17.85 -5.28 -0.42
CA ILE A 97 -18.68 -4.26 0.22
C ILE A 97 -18.63 -3.01 -0.67
N ALA A 98 -19.79 -2.59 -1.17
CA ALA A 98 -19.93 -1.45 -2.07
C ALA A 98 -19.59 -0.11 -1.35
N GLY A 99 -19.08 0.88 -2.11
CA GLY A 99 -18.92 2.27 -1.64
C GLY A 99 -17.61 2.62 -0.92
N ILE A 100 -16.68 1.68 -0.72
CA ILE A 100 -15.43 1.93 0.03
C ILE A 100 -14.22 2.13 -0.90
N ARG A 101 -14.21 1.50 -2.08
CA ARG A 101 -13.16 1.73 -3.07
C ARG A 101 -13.48 2.99 -3.85
N SER A 102 -12.57 3.96 -3.83
CA SER A 102 -12.59 5.02 -4.84
C SER A 102 -12.36 4.35 -6.18
N SER A 103 -13.35 4.40 -7.07
CA SER A 103 -13.06 4.31 -8.50
C SER A 103 -12.10 5.45 -8.79
N LYS A 104 -10.80 5.17 -8.92
CA LYS A 104 -10.00 6.07 -9.75
C LYS A 104 -10.66 5.98 -11.11
N ALA A 105 -11.20 7.11 -11.55
CA ALA A 105 -11.79 7.28 -12.86
C ALA A 105 -10.94 6.54 -13.88
N GLU A 106 -11.56 5.61 -14.60
CA GLU A 106 -11.13 5.30 -15.95
C GLU A 106 -11.05 6.64 -16.66
N THR A 107 -9.86 7.23 -16.77
CA THR A 107 -9.62 8.24 -17.79
C THR A 107 -9.94 7.52 -19.11
N PRO A 108 -10.94 7.97 -19.90
CA PRO A 108 -11.15 7.38 -21.21
C PRO A 108 -9.82 7.50 -21.96
N GLY A 109 -9.36 6.41 -22.55
CA GLY A 109 -8.21 6.45 -23.45
C GLY A 109 -8.40 7.60 -24.45
N ARG A 110 -7.34 8.39 -24.62
CA ARG A 110 -7.27 9.42 -25.66
C ARG A 110 -7.43 8.80 -27.04
#